data_AF-A0AAN0NKU2-F1
#
_entry.id   AF-A0AAN0NKU2-F1
#
_cell.length_a   1.000
_cell.length_b   1.000
_cell.length_c   1.000
_cell.angle_alpha   90.00
_cell.angle_beta   90.00
_cell.angle_gamma   90.00
#
_symmetry.space_group_name_H-M   'P 1'
#
loop_
_entity.id
_entity.type
_entity.pdbx_description
1 polymer ?
#
loop_
_entity_poly.entity_id
_entity_poly.type
_entity_poly.pdbx_seq_one_letter_code
_entity_poly.pdbx_strand_id
1 'polypeptide(L)'
;MKATDLVVTPTHLRFLNRRFPCTIGRGGLTDTKAEGDGGTPRGVHRLVGMLYRADRMGKPADWALPIGPHDLWSDDVSDDDYNMMVRAPHPFGHEKLRRSDPMYDLIILTDWNWPYAVKGRGSAIFIHQWRGPGRPTAGCVALARKDLRWIAPRITYGTRLVIR
;
A
#
# COMPACT_ATOMS: atom_id res chain seq x y z
N MET A 1 -12.98 2.10 17.47
CA MET A 1 -12.63 2.41 16.06
C MET A 1 -13.64 3.38 15.53
N LYS A 2 -13.19 4.29 14.66
CA LYS A 2 -14.05 5.27 14.02
C LYS A 2 -14.55 4.72 12.69
N ALA A 3 -15.71 5.18 12.23
CA ALA A 3 -16.19 4.88 10.88
C ALA A 3 -15.21 5.39 9.80
N THR A 4 -14.38 6.37 10.14
CA THR A 4 -13.33 6.97 9.30
C THR A 4 -12.00 6.20 9.33
N ASP A 5 -11.91 5.07 10.04
CA ASP A 5 -10.76 4.16 9.95
C ASP A 5 -10.98 3.17 8.79
N LEU A 6 -9.93 2.86 8.02
CA LEU A 6 -9.88 1.73 7.10
C LEU A 6 -9.60 0.46 7.92
N VAL A 7 -10.63 -0.34 8.19
CA VAL A 7 -10.48 -1.54 9.02
C VAL A 7 -10.39 -2.78 8.13
N VAL A 8 -9.21 -3.39 8.05
CA VAL A 8 -8.95 -4.60 7.25
C VAL A 8 -9.15 -5.84 8.11
N THR A 9 -9.84 -6.81 7.53
CA THR A 9 -9.99 -8.19 8.02
C THR A 9 -9.56 -9.15 6.90
N PRO A 10 -9.46 -10.46 7.15
CA PRO A 10 -9.03 -11.41 6.11
C PRO A 10 -9.89 -11.42 4.84
N THR A 11 -11.16 -11.00 4.92
CA THR A 11 -12.12 -11.10 3.81
C THR A 11 -12.54 -9.76 3.22
N HIS A 12 -12.45 -8.69 4.00
CA HIS A 12 -12.93 -7.38 3.57
C HIS A 12 -12.29 -6.22 4.36
N LEU A 13 -12.32 -5.05 3.73
CA LEU A 13 -12.05 -3.76 4.33
C LEU A 13 -13.37 -3.07 4.68
N ARG A 14 -13.45 -2.44 5.85
CA ARG A 14 -14.56 -1.58 6.26
C ARG A 14 -14.15 -0.12 6.27
N PHE A 15 -15.01 0.74 5.73
CA PHE A 15 -14.80 2.19 5.74
C PHE A 15 -16.11 2.93 5.51
N LEU A 16 -16.38 3.98 6.28
CA LEU A 16 -17.60 4.79 6.21
C LEU A 16 -18.88 3.93 6.16
N ASN A 17 -18.97 2.96 7.07
CA ASN A 17 -20.08 2.00 7.20
C ASN A 17 -20.32 1.10 5.97
N ARG A 18 -19.37 1.05 5.02
CA ARG A 18 -19.40 0.14 3.88
C ARG A 18 -18.38 -0.98 4.03
N ARG A 19 -18.64 -2.10 3.35
CA ARG A 19 -17.72 -3.24 3.23
C ARG A 19 -17.23 -3.34 1.80
N PHE A 20 -15.92 -3.51 1.64
CA PHE A 20 -15.24 -3.65 0.37
C PHE A 20 -14.48 -4.96 0.38
N PRO A 21 -14.72 -5.87 -0.57
CA PRO A 21 -13.87 -7.04 -0.73
C PRO A 21 -12.41 -6.62 -0.89
N CYS A 22 -11.50 -7.28 -0.17
CA CYS A 22 -10.07 -7.04 -0.30
C CYS A 22 -9.31 -8.36 -0.38
N THR A 23 -8.08 -8.30 -0.85
CA THR A 23 -7.10 -9.37 -0.70
C THR A 23 -5.93 -8.87 0.13
N ILE A 24 -5.33 -9.80 0.86
CA ILE A 24 -4.17 -9.56 1.73
C ILE A 24 -3.02 -10.44 1.27
N GLY A 25 -1.92 -10.39 2.01
CA GLY A 25 -0.76 -11.23 1.80
C GLY A 25 -1.12 -12.72 1.74
N ARG A 26 -0.43 -13.48 0.89
CA ARG A 26 -0.56 -14.94 0.78
C ARG A 26 -0.31 -15.68 2.10
N GLY A 27 0.50 -15.11 2.99
CA GLY A 27 0.76 -15.61 4.34
C GLY A 27 -0.33 -15.22 5.35
N GLY A 28 -1.41 -14.59 4.91
CA GLY A 28 -2.46 -14.08 5.77
C GLY A 28 -2.01 -12.83 6.54
N LEU A 29 -2.64 -12.62 7.70
CA LEU A 29 -2.29 -11.53 8.60
C LEU A 29 -1.28 -12.04 9.65
N THR A 30 -0.31 -11.22 10.04
CA THR A 30 0.78 -11.62 10.95
C THR A 30 1.12 -10.53 11.98
N ASP A 31 1.51 -10.94 13.19
CA ASP A 31 2.07 -10.07 14.23
C ASP A 31 3.61 -10.04 14.20
N THR A 32 4.23 -11.01 13.51
CA THR A 32 5.68 -11.22 13.40
C THR A 32 6.14 -11.03 11.96
N LYS A 33 5.76 -9.90 11.35
CA LYS A 33 6.10 -9.58 9.97
C LYS A 33 7.62 -9.56 9.74
N ALA A 34 8.06 -10.26 8.71
CA ALA A 34 9.44 -10.30 8.22
C ALA A 34 9.51 -10.15 6.69
N GLU A 35 10.66 -9.82 6.14
CA GLU A 35 10.86 -9.73 4.69
C GLU A 35 10.58 -11.07 4.01
N GLY A 36 9.88 -11.05 2.86
CA GLY A 36 9.55 -12.25 2.09
C GLY A 36 8.47 -13.20 2.67
N ASP A 37 8.01 -13.00 3.90
CA ASP A 37 7.03 -13.89 4.58
C ASP A 37 5.64 -13.95 3.90
N GLY A 38 5.35 -13.01 3.01
CA GLY A 38 4.07 -12.92 2.32
C GLY A 38 2.91 -12.46 3.20
N GLY A 39 3.15 -12.04 4.44
CA GLY A 39 2.15 -11.67 5.44
C GLY A 39 1.80 -10.18 5.42
N THR A 40 0.56 -9.85 5.76
CA THR A 40 0.11 -8.47 5.98
C THR A 40 0.20 -8.14 7.47
N PRO A 41 0.95 -7.10 7.87
CA PRO A 41 1.24 -6.83 9.28
C PRO A 41 0.01 -6.30 10.02
N ARG A 42 -0.39 -6.98 11.11
CA ARG A 42 -1.39 -6.48 12.04
C ARG A 42 -0.93 -5.19 12.72
N GLY A 43 -1.90 -4.38 13.13
CA GLY A 43 -1.63 -3.15 13.86
C GLY A 43 -2.48 -1.98 13.41
N VAL A 44 -2.10 -0.80 13.91
CA VAL A 44 -2.69 0.48 13.55
C VAL A 44 -1.62 1.31 12.88
N HIS A 45 -1.83 1.61 11.61
CA HIS A 45 -0.89 2.31 10.74
C HIS A 45 -1.49 3.64 10.28
N ARG A 46 -0.67 4.66 10.14
CA ARG A 46 -1.04 5.91 9.47
C ARG A 46 -0.99 5.73 7.96
N LEU A 47 -1.76 6.55 7.26
CA LEU A 47 -1.65 6.71 5.82
C LEU A 47 -0.78 7.95 5.57
N VAL A 48 0.42 7.73 5.04
CA VAL A 48 1.48 8.76 4.99
C VAL A 48 1.67 9.36 3.61
N GLY A 49 1.02 8.82 2.59
CA GLY A 49 1.10 9.36 1.24
C GLY A 49 0.13 8.67 0.29
N MET A 50 -0.09 9.30 -0.85
CA MET A 50 -0.92 8.79 -1.92
C MET A 50 -0.28 9.15 -3.24
N LEU A 51 0.00 8.13 -4.04
CA LEU A 51 0.65 8.25 -5.32
C LEU A 51 -0.32 7.83 -6.41
N TYR A 52 -0.31 8.50 -7.56
CA TYR A 52 -1.21 8.17 -8.66
C TYR A 52 -0.57 8.33 -10.04
N ARG A 53 -1.08 7.58 -11.01
CA ARG A 53 -0.71 7.70 -12.42
C ARG A 53 -1.50 8.82 -13.09
N ALA A 54 -0.90 10.01 -13.16
CA ALA A 54 -1.51 11.17 -13.79
C ALA A 54 -1.86 10.97 -15.28
N ASP A 55 -1.18 10.05 -15.95
CA ASP A 55 -1.46 9.65 -17.34
C ASP A 55 -2.60 8.63 -17.47
N ARG A 56 -3.14 8.09 -16.36
CA ARG A 56 -4.20 7.05 -16.37
C ARG A 56 -5.44 7.42 -15.56
N MET A 57 -5.33 8.39 -14.66
CA MET A 57 -6.44 8.87 -13.86
C MET A 57 -6.25 10.31 -13.40
N GLY A 58 -7.38 10.97 -13.17
CA GLY A 58 -7.41 12.27 -12.50
C GLY A 58 -6.90 12.18 -11.06
N LYS A 59 -6.41 13.32 -10.56
CA LYS A 59 -5.87 13.45 -9.21
C LYS A 59 -6.94 13.10 -8.17
N PRO A 60 -6.74 12.05 -7.33
CA PRO A 60 -7.78 11.53 -6.45
C PRO A 60 -7.98 12.36 -5.17
N ALA A 61 -6.95 13.07 -4.72
CA ALA A 61 -6.99 14.00 -3.59
C ALA A 61 -5.99 15.14 -3.85
N ASP A 62 -6.22 16.31 -3.29
CA ASP A 62 -5.35 17.49 -3.39
C ASP A 62 -3.90 17.21 -2.91
N TRP A 63 -3.74 16.35 -1.91
CA TRP A 63 -2.45 15.92 -1.38
C TRP A 63 -1.82 14.72 -2.12
N ALA A 64 -2.48 14.15 -3.13
CA ALA A 64 -1.91 13.05 -3.91
C ALA A 64 -0.81 13.54 -4.88
N LEU A 65 0.28 12.78 -4.99
CA LEU A 65 1.44 13.09 -5.82
C LEU A 65 1.52 12.19 -7.07
N PRO A 66 1.90 12.72 -8.24
CA PRO A 66 2.01 11.93 -9.45
C PRO A 66 3.22 10.98 -9.38
N ILE A 67 3.05 9.75 -9.88
CA ILE A 67 4.14 8.78 -10.07
C ILE A 67 4.91 9.13 -11.34
N GLY A 68 6.16 9.53 -11.18
CA GLY A 68 7.11 9.80 -12.25
C GLY A 68 7.62 8.54 -12.98
N PRO A 69 8.25 8.70 -14.15
CA PRO A 69 8.78 7.59 -14.94
C PRO A 69 9.95 6.85 -14.28
N HIS A 70 10.67 7.51 -13.37
CA HIS A 70 11.85 6.97 -12.70
C HIS A 70 11.62 6.67 -11.23
N ASP A 71 10.38 6.75 -10.73
CA ASP A 71 10.12 6.59 -9.31
C ASP A 71 10.05 5.10 -8.94
N LEU A 72 10.80 4.75 -7.91
CA LEU A 72 11.00 3.40 -7.41
C LEU A 72 10.73 3.37 -5.89
N TRP A 73 10.59 2.18 -5.33
CA TRP A 73 10.58 1.97 -3.89
C TRP A 73 11.54 0.86 -3.53
N SER A 74 12.54 1.14 -2.69
CA SER A 74 13.53 0.15 -2.28
C SER A 74 12.89 -0.90 -1.38
N ASP A 75 13.08 -2.16 -1.74
CA ASP A 75 12.64 -3.34 -0.98
C ASP A 75 13.82 -4.27 -0.62
N ASP A 76 15.06 -3.82 -0.88
CA ASP A 76 16.28 -4.58 -0.68
C ASP A 76 16.89 -4.29 0.69
N VAL A 77 17.03 -5.33 1.52
CA VAL A 77 17.60 -5.20 2.87
C VAL A 77 19.07 -4.78 2.87
N SER A 78 19.79 -4.93 1.75
CA SER A 78 21.17 -4.47 1.61
C SER A 78 21.27 -2.97 1.34
N ASP A 79 20.20 -2.34 0.88
CA ASP A 79 20.13 -0.91 0.58
C ASP A 79 20.10 -0.07 1.86
N ASP A 80 20.81 1.05 1.86
CA ASP A 80 20.74 2.03 2.95
C ASP A 80 19.43 2.81 2.91
N ASP A 81 18.83 2.94 1.74
CA ASP A 81 17.51 3.52 1.53
C ASP A 81 16.38 2.47 1.61
N TYR A 82 16.59 1.36 2.33
CA TYR A 82 15.59 0.29 2.48
C TYR A 82 14.22 0.83 2.93
N ASN A 83 13.17 0.38 2.24
CA ASN A 83 11.78 0.80 2.44
C ASN A 83 11.53 2.32 2.23
N MET A 84 12.31 2.96 1.35
CA MET A 84 12.13 4.35 0.95
C MET A 84 11.79 4.50 -0.53
N MET A 85 11.23 5.65 -0.88
CA MET A 85 11.13 6.06 -2.28
C MET A 85 12.50 6.47 -2.82
N VAL A 86 12.92 5.85 -3.91
CA VAL A 86 14.21 6.08 -4.60
C VAL A 86 13.96 6.35 -6.09
N ARG A 87 15.00 6.61 -6.88
CA ARG A 87 14.86 6.90 -8.32
C ARG A 87 15.79 6.08 -9.19
N ALA A 88 15.35 5.75 -10.39
CA ALA A 88 16.17 5.09 -11.40
C ALA A 88 17.23 6.06 -11.98
N PRO A 89 18.43 5.56 -12.32
CA PRO A 89 18.91 4.19 -12.07
C PRO A 89 19.21 3.97 -10.58
N HIS A 90 18.83 2.80 -10.06
CA HIS A 90 19.09 2.40 -8.67
C HIS A 90 19.71 0.99 -8.66
N PRO A 91 20.89 0.79 -8.03
CA PRO A 91 21.63 -0.47 -8.14
C PRO A 91 21.08 -1.61 -7.27
N PHE A 92 20.32 -1.28 -6.21
CA PHE A 92 19.70 -2.26 -5.31
C PHE A 92 18.33 -2.73 -5.81
N GLY A 93 17.82 -3.82 -5.23
CA GLY A 93 16.45 -4.29 -5.47
C GLY A 93 15.40 -3.21 -5.18
N HIS A 94 14.37 -3.16 -6.03
CA HIS A 94 13.31 -2.17 -5.91
C HIS A 94 12.01 -2.56 -6.62
N GLU A 95 10.90 -2.05 -6.10
CA GLU A 95 9.61 -1.99 -6.77
C GLU A 95 9.57 -0.82 -7.75
N LYS A 96 9.16 -1.09 -9.00
CA LYS A 96 8.86 -0.03 -9.98
C LYS A 96 7.46 0.52 -9.69
N LEU A 97 7.38 1.79 -9.29
CA LEU A 97 6.09 2.41 -8.99
C LEU A 97 5.28 2.66 -10.27
N ARG A 98 5.95 2.96 -11.39
CA ARG A 98 5.30 3.11 -12.70
C ARG A 98 5.17 1.77 -13.45
N ARG A 99 4.22 0.94 -13.02
CA ARG A 99 3.95 -0.38 -13.63
C ARG A 99 3.25 -0.28 -15.01
N SER A 100 3.48 -1.29 -15.86
CA SER A 100 2.74 -1.47 -17.10
C SER A 100 1.30 -1.93 -16.83
N ASP A 101 1.12 -2.81 -15.84
CA ASP A 101 -0.19 -3.20 -15.32
C ASP A 101 -0.82 -2.07 -14.45
N PRO A 102 -2.14 -2.14 -14.13
CA PRO A 102 -2.83 -1.07 -13.42
C PRO A 102 -2.77 -1.19 -11.88
N MET A 103 -2.01 -2.12 -11.30
CA MET A 103 -1.99 -2.30 -9.84
C MET A 103 -1.63 -1.01 -9.10
N TYR A 104 -0.67 -0.27 -9.65
CA TYR A 104 -0.13 0.98 -9.11
C TYR A 104 -0.63 2.20 -9.91
N ASP A 105 -1.81 2.11 -10.54
CA ASP A 105 -2.51 3.32 -11.01
C ASP A 105 -2.76 4.29 -9.83
N LEU A 106 -2.95 3.73 -8.63
CA LEU A 106 -3.14 4.42 -7.35
C LEU A 106 -2.53 3.58 -6.23
N ILE A 107 -1.67 4.20 -5.43
CA ILE A 107 -1.01 3.63 -4.25
C ILE A 107 -1.34 4.51 -3.06
N ILE A 108 -1.73 3.92 -1.93
CA ILE A 108 -1.78 4.61 -0.64
C ILE A 108 -0.68 4.02 0.23
N LEU A 109 0.22 4.89 0.71
CA LEU A 109 1.39 4.52 1.51
C LEU A 109 0.98 4.39 2.97
N THR A 110 1.49 3.35 3.63
CA THR A 110 1.34 3.15 5.08
C THR A 110 2.65 3.48 5.78
N ASP A 111 2.61 3.75 7.09
CA ASP A 111 3.82 3.92 7.91
C ASP A 111 4.41 2.60 8.43
N TRP A 112 4.05 1.45 7.82
CA TRP A 112 4.70 0.20 8.20
C TRP A 112 6.20 0.26 7.89
N ASN A 113 7.01 0.10 8.94
CA ASN A 113 8.48 0.10 8.88
C ASN A 113 9.05 1.37 8.22
N TRP A 114 8.38 2.52 8.41
CA TRP A 114 8.73 3.82 7.82
C TRP A 114 8.45 4.94 8.84
N PRO A 115 9.23 6.05 8.89
CA PRO A 115 10.38 6.40 8.06
C PRO A 115 11.70 5.84 8.56
N TYR A 116 11.77 5.27 9.75
CA TYR A 116 13.00 4.67 10.26
C TYR A 116 12.94 3.16 10.04
N ALA A 117 13.29 2.76 8.82
CA ALA A 117 13.18 1.38 8.40
C ALA A 117 14.21 0.50 9.11
N VAL A 118 13.73 -0.60 9.70
CA VAL A 118 14.59 -1.66 10.21
C VAL A 118 14.67 -2.74 9.13
N LYS A 119 15.89 -2.96 8.63
CA LYS A 119 16.21 -3.97 7.61
C LYS A 119 15.59 -5.33 7.98
N GLY A 120 14.89 -5.96 7.04
CA GLY A 120 14.29 -7.28 7.20
C GLY A 120 12.91 -7.33 7.87
N ARG A 121 12.33 -6.21 8.32
CA ARG A 121 10.97 -6.17 8.91
C ARG A 121 9.83 -6.05 7.88
N GLY A 122 10.14 -6.29 6.61
CA GLY A 122 9.21 -6.10 5.50
C GLY A 122 9.16 -4.64 5.03
N SER A 123 8.95 -4.50 3.73
CA SER A 123 8.89 -3.22 3.03
C SER A 123 7.63 -3.12 2.17
N ALA A 124 7.40 -1.95 1.58
CA ALA A 124 6.39 -1.70 0.55
C ALA A 124 4.97 -2.20 0.90
N ILE A 125 4.55 -2.07 2.16
CA ILE A 125 3.19 -2.42 2.59
C ILE A 125 2.25 -1.27 2.21
N PHE A 126 1.63 -1.40 1.05
CA PHE A 126 0.72 -0.40 0.49
C PHE A 126 -0.73 -0.87 0.46
N ILE A 127 -1.62 0.09 0.15
CA ILE A 127 -2.95 -0.21 -0.36
C ILE A 127 -2.98 0.10 -1.86
N HIS A 128 -3.34 -0.89 -2.69
CA HIS A 128 -3.33 -0.74 -4.14
C HIS A 128 -4.43 -1.53 -4.84
N GLN A 129 -4.51 -1.45 -6.17
CA GLN A 129 -5.49 -2.21 -6.94
C GLN A 129 -5.06 -3.69 -7.05
N TRP A 130 -5.97 -4.63 -6.82
CA TRP A 130 -5.69 -6.06 -7.01
C TRP A 130 -5.57 -6.46 -8.50
N ARG A 131 -5.00 -7.63 -8.78
CA ARG A 131 -5.03 -8.24 -10.13
C ARG A 131 -6.37 -8.93 -10.45
N GLY A 132 -7.21 -9.12 -9.44
CA GLY A 132 -8.50 -9.77 -9.54
C GLY A 132 -8.96 -10.23 -8.15
N PRO A 133 -10.27 -10.52 -7.98
CA PRO A 133 -10.81 -11.01 -6.72
C PRO A 133 -10.07 -12.26 -6.24
N GLY A 134 -9.75 -12.34 -4.94
CA GLY A 134 -9.11 -13.50 -4.33
C GLY A 134 -7.62 -13.70 -4.66
N ARG A 135 -7.01 -12.90 -5.56
CA ARG A 135 -5.58 -13.00 -5.83
C ARG A 135 -4.76 -12.37 -4.68
N PRO A 136 -3.97 -13.16 -3.93
CA PRO A 136 -3.24 -12.66 -2.78
C PRO A 136 -2.07 -11.76 -3.19
N THR A 137 -1.59 -10.95 -2.24
CA THR A 137 -0.42 -10.09 -2.41
C THR A 137 0.82 -10.72 -1.73
N ALA A 138 1.95 -10.00 -1.75
CA ALA A 138 3.12 -10.33 -0.94
C ALA A 138 3.09 -9.70 0.48
N GLY A 139 2.02 -8.98 0.83
CA GLY A 139 1.87 -8.33 2.13
C GLY A 139 1.00 -7.06 2.11
N CYS A 140 0.82 -6.44 0.94
CA CYS A 140 -0.08 -5.32 0.72
C CYS A 140 -1.57 -5.67 0.96
N VAL A 141 -2.39 -4.64 1.12
CA VAL A 141 -3.86 -4.74 1.03
C VAL A 141 -4.28 -4.34 -0.37
N ALA A 142 -5.02 -5.20 -1.07
CA ALA A 142 -5.45 -4.91 -2.43
C ALA A 142 -6.97 -4.94 -2.60
N LEU A 143 -7.49 -4.02 -3.41
CA LEU A 143 -8.93 -3.77 -3.58
C LEU A 143 -9.31 -3.74 -5.07
N ALA A 144 -10.61 -3.84 -5.36
CA ALA A 144 -11.09 -3.55 -6.70
C ALA A 144 -10.83 -2.09 -7.09
N ARG A 145 -10.52 -1.84 -8.38
CA ARG A 145 -10.26 -0.50 -8.92
C ARG A 145 -11.34 0.51 -8.55
N LYS A 146 -12.60 0.13 -8.72
CA LYS A 146 -13.76 0.99 -8.42
C LYS A 146 -13.85 1.36 -6.95
N ASP A 147 -13.51 0.42 -6.07
CA ASP A 147 -13.63 0.59 -4.62
C ASP A 147 -12.47 1.45 -4.10
N LEU A 148 -11.24 1.18 -4.57
CA LEU A 148 -10.08 2.01 -4.25
C LEU A 148 -10.28 3.46 -4.69
N ARG A 149 -10.82 3.68 -5.89
CA ARG A 149 -11.16 5.03 -6.41
C ARG A 149 -12.27 5.72 -5.64
N TRP A 150 -13.18 4.95 -5.03
CA TRP A 150 -14.19 5.51 -4.13
C TRP A 150 -13.57 5.87 -2.76
N ILE A 151 -12.67 5.04 -2.25
CA ILE A 151 -12.04 5.21 -0.93
C ILE A 151 -11.07 6.39 -0.92
N ALA A 152 -10.16 6.47 -1.89
CA ALA A 152 -9.07 7.45 -1.91
C ALA A 152 -9.47 8.92 -1.68
N PRO A 153 -10.45 9.50 -2.40
CA PRO A 153 -10.86 10.90 -2.20
C PRO A 153 -11.51 11.16 -0.82
N ARG A 154 -11.83 10.11 -0.05
CA ARG A 154 -12.50 10.21 1.26
C ARG A 154 -11.53 9.99 2.42
N ILE A 155 -10.26 9.72 2.14
CA ILE A 155 -9.22 9.62 3.15
C ILE A 155 -8.89 11.04 3.64
N THR A 156 -8.83 11.18 4.96
CA THR A 156 -8.45 12.43 5.64
C THR A 156 -7.20 12.20 6.47
N TYR A 157 -6.55 13.26 6.95
CA TYR A 157 -5.38 13.15 7.83
C TYR A 157 -5.63 12.31 9.10
N GLY A 158 -6.88 12.27 9.59
CA GLY A 158 -7.27 11.45 10.74
C GLY A 158 -7.60 10.00 10.42
N THR A 159 -7.60 9.61 9.14
CA THR A 159 -7.90 8.24 8.71
C THR A 159 -6.69 7.34 8.98
N ARG A 160 -6.94 6.20 9.61
CA ARG A 160 -5.92 5.19 9.93
C ARG A 160 -6.24 3.88 9.23
N LEU A 161 -5.22 3.08 8.96
CA LEU A 161 -5.36 1.69 8.57
C LEU A 161 -5.28 0.81 9.82
N VAL A 162 -6.32 0.03 10.08
CA VAL A 162 -6.40 -0.87 11.24
C VAL A 162 -6.53 -2.30 10.71
N ILE A 163 -5.49 -3.11 10.89
CA ILE A 163 -5.43 -4.49 10.38
C ILE A 163 -5.66 -5.47 11.54
N ARG A 164 -6.68 -6.33 11.42
CA ARG A 164 -7.08 -7.34 12.42
C ARG A 164 -7.26 -8.72 11.84
#